data_AF-A0A8T2XJF1-F1
#
_entry.id   AF-A0A8T2XJF1-F1
#
_cell.length_a   1.000
_cell.length_b   1.000
_cell.length_c   1.000
_cell.angle_alpha   90.00
_cell.angle_beta   90.00
_cell.angle_gamma   90.00
#
_symmetry.space_group_name_H-M   'P 1'
#
loop_
_entity.id
_entity.type
_entity.pdbx_description
1 polymer ?
#
loop_
_entity_poly.entity_id
_entity_poly.type
_entity_poly.pdbx_seq_one_letter_code
_entity_poly.pdbx_strand_id
1 'polypeptide(L)'
;MAFEIQDFGGKPAYLFALLHPERVLGVVTLGVPFIPPGPGPSQYQKYLPEGFYISRWKKPGRVEADFGPLDAKTVVRNIYILFSRSEIPIAAENQEIMDLADLSTPLPPWLTEEDLATYGALYEKSGFQSSM
;
A
#
# COMPACT_ATOMS: atom_id res chain seq x y z
N MET A 1 20.73 -14.79 -7.75
CA MET A 1 20.24 -13.79 -6.78
C MET A 1 19.01 -14.34 -6.08
N ALA A 2 18.78 -14.00 -4.82
CA ALA A 2 17.53 -14.31 -4.12
C ALA A 2 16.78 -13.00 -3.85
N PHE A 3 15.45 -13.05 -3.83
CA PHE A 3 14.62 -11.90 -3.49
C PHE A 3 13.90 -12.11 -2.17
N GLU A 4 13.93 -11.08 -1.33
CA GLU A 4 12.99 -10.89 -0.22
C GLU A 4 12.06 -9.74 -0.59
N ILE A 5 10.76 -10.00 -0.65
CA ILE A 5 9.79 -9.03 -1.18
C ILE A 5 8.60 -8.85 -0.24
N GLN A 6 8.10 -7.62 -0.22
CA GLN A 6 6.93 -7.22 0.53
C GLN A 6 5.97 -6.44 -0.38
N ASP A 7 4.68 -6.69 -0.20
CA ASP A 7 3.58 -5.94 -0.81
C ASP A 7 3.71 -5.74 -2.33
N PHE A 8 3.77 -4.49 -2.83
CA PHE A 8 3.85 -4.18 -4.26
C PHE A 8 5.13 -4.69 -4.94
N GLY A 9 6.19 -5.00 -4.17
CA GLY A 9 7.39 -5.69 -4.68
C GLY A 9 7.12 -7.12 -5.16
N GLY A 10 5.99 -7.71 -4.72
CA GLY A 10 5.50 -9.03 -5.11
C GLY A 10 5.48 -9.25 -6.63
N LYS A 11 4.58 -8.53 -7.31
CA LYS A 11 4.33 -8.70 -8.75
C LYS A 11 5.59 -8.57 -9.63
N PRO A 12 6.41 -7.50 -9.53
CA PRO A 12 7.59 -7.37 -10.38
C PRO A 12 8.61 -8.49 -10.10
N ALA A 13 8.81 -8.90 -8.85
CA ALA A 13 9.74 -9.98 -8.54
C ALA A 13 9.25 -11.35 -9.03
N TYR A 14 7.96 -11.65 -8.91
CA TYR A 14 7.38 -12.86 -9.51
C TYR A 14 7.55 -12.88 -11.01
N LEU A 15 7.26 -11.77 -11.68
CA LEU A 15 7.43 -11.66 -13.13
C LEU A 15 8.90 -11.85 -13.51
N PHE A 16 9.82 -11.20 -12.80
CA PHE A 16 11.26 -11.34 -13.05
C PHE A 16 11.74 -12.79 -12.84
N ALA A 17 11.31 -13.45 -11.77
CA ALA A 17 11.68 -14.85 -11.50
C ALA A 17 11.16 -15.82 -12.57
N LEU A 18 9.95 -15.59 -13.09
CA LEU A 18 9.38 -16.39 -14.17
C LEU A 18 10.09 -16.15 -15.52
N LEU A 19 10.48 -14.91 -15.81
CA LEU A 19 11.15 -14.55 -17.06
C LEU A 19 12.65 -14.89 -17.07
N HIS A 20 13.29 -14.93 -15.90
CA HIS A 20 14.73 -15.14 -15.75
C HIS A 20 15.06 -16.16 -14.65
N PRO A 21 14.55 -17.41 -14.74
CA PRO A 21 14.72 -18.42 -13.71
C PRO A 21 16.20 -18.77 -13.46
N GLU A 22 17.06 -18.62 -14.46
CA GLU A 22 18.51 -18.84 -14.34
C GLU A 22 19.21 -17.80 -13.46
N ARG A 23 18.57 -16.65 -13.21
CA ARG A 23 19.11 -15.56 -12.39
C ARG A 23 18.58 -15.59 -10.95
N VAL A 24 17.55 -16.38 -10.69
CA VAL A 24 16.82 -16.39 -9.41
C VAL A 24 16.95 -17.73 -8.72
N LEU A 25 17.61 -17.72 -7.56
CA LEU A 25 17.81 -18.92 -6.74
C LEU A 25 16.59 -19.23 -5.86
N GLY A 26 15.77 -18.22 -5.57
CA GLY A 26 14.58 -18.35 -4.74
C GLY A 26 13.91 -16.99 -4.49
N VAL A 27 12.64 -17.06 -4.08
CA VAL A 27 11.82 -15.89 -3.72
C VAL A 27 11.17 -16.16 -2.37
N VAL A 28 11.43 -15.28 -1.40
CA VAL A 28 10.72 -15.23 -0.12
C VAL A 28 9.78 -14.04 -0.17
N THR A 29 8.49 -14.28 0.08
CA THR A 29 7.44 -13.25 -0.04
C THR A 29 6.70 -13.05 1.27
N LEU A 30 6.39 -11.79 1.56
CA LEU A 30 5.60 -11.34 2.72
C LEU A 30 4.42 -10.47 2.23
N GLY A 31 3.21 -10.80 2.67
CA GLY A 31 2.00 -10.04 2.37
C GLY A 31 1.26 -10.51 1.11
N VAL A 32 1.80 -10.26 -0.09
CA VAL A 32 1.10 -10.54 -1.36
C VAL A 32 1.53 -11.88 -1.95
N PRO A 33 0.67 -12.91 -2.03
CA PRO A 33 1.04 -14.22 -2.57
C PRO A 33 1.26 -14.18 -4.08
N PHE A 34 1.95 -15.21 -4.61
CA PHE A 34 2.02 -15.43 -6.05
C PHE A 34 0.63 -15.78 -6.59
N ILE A 35 0.18 -15.03 -7.60
CA ILE A 35 -1.09 -15.29 -8.29
C ILE A 35 -0.78 -15.78 -9.70
N PRO A 36 -1.08 -17.06 -10.02
CA PRO A 36 -0.87 -17.59 -11.36
C PRO A 36 -1.64 -16.82 -12.44
N PRO A 37 -1.16 -16.81 -13.69
CA PRO A 37 -1.92 -16.27 -14.82
C PRO A 37 -3.30 -16.95 -14.95
N GLY A 38 -4.37 -16.16 -15.02
CA GLY A 38 -5.77 -16.61 -15.00
C GLY A 38 -6.71 -15.41 -14.84
N PRO A 39 -8.01 -15.60 -14.52
CA PRO A 39 -8.86 -14.48 -14.10
C PRO A 39 -8.24 -13.82 -12.86
N GLY A 40 -7.48 -12.75 -13.09
CA GLY A 40 -6.63 -12.14 -12.07
C GLY A 40 -7.42 -11.41 -10.98
N PRO A 41 -6.73 -10.88 -9.95
CA PRO A 41 -7.35 -10.13 -8.84
C PRO A 41 -8.29 -9.00 -9.28
N SER A 42 -8.10 -8.44 -10.49
CA SER A 42 -9.01 -7.44 -11.10
C SER A 42 -10.43 -7.98 -11.29
N GLN A 43 -10.62 -9.28 -11.53
CA GLN A 43 -11.94 -9.92 -11.61
C GLN A 43 -12.64 -9.96 -10.25
N TYR A 44 -11.88 -9.93 -9.15
CA TYR A 44 -12.43 -9.96 -7.79
C TYR A 44 -12.73 -8.56 -7.26
N GLN A 45 -12.13 -7.51 -7.83
CA GLN A 45 -12.43 -6.12 -7.45
C GLN A 45 -13.90 -5.76 -7.63
N LYS A 46 -14.63 -6.40 -8.56
CA LYS A 46 -16.07 -6.19 -8.73
C LYS A 46 -16.92 -6.68 -7.55
N TYR A 47 -16.35 -7.52 -6.69
CA TYR A 47 -17.01 -8.03 -5.47
C TYR A 47 -16.60 -7.24 -4.22
N LEU A 48 -15.67 -6.30 -4.34
CA LEU A 48 -15.22 -5.48 -3.23
C LEU A 48 -16.07 -4.21 -3.14
N PRO A 49 -16.37 -3.73 -1.92
CA PRO A 49 -17.14 -2.50 -1.75
C PRO A 49 -16.40 -1.30 -2.36
N GLU A 50 -17.15 -0.29 -2.77
CA GLU A 50 -16.59 0.94 -3.37
C GLU A 50 -15.59 1.64 -2.44
N GLY A 51 -15.86 1.59 -1.13
CA GLY A 51 -15.01 2.15 -0.07
C GLY A 51 -13.69 1.42 0.17
N PHE A 52 -13.47 0.26 -0.45
CA PHE A 52 -12.19 -0.46 -0.32
C PHE A 52 -11.03 0.41 -0.82
N TYR A 53 -9.96 0.54 -0.01
CA TYR A 53 -8.90 1.51 -0.25
C TYR A 53 -8.29 1.47 -1.67
N ILE A 54 -8.06 0.29 -2.24
CA ILE A 54 -7.55 0.18 -3.63
C ILE A 54 -8.57 0.74 -4.62
N SER A 55 -9.86 0.47 -4.41
CA SER A 55 -10.93 0.99 -5.28
C SER A 55 -11.03 2.51 -5.19
N ARG A 56 -10.87 3.08 -4.00
CA ARG A 56 -10.85 4.55 -3.78
C ARG A 56 -9.66 5.21 -4.43
N TRP A 57 -8.45 4.72 -4.14
CA TRP A 57 -7.21 5.32 -4.63
C TRP A 57 -6.95 5.08 -6.12
N LYS A 58 -7.61 4.10 -6.74
CA LYS A 58 -7.58 3.93 -8.20
C LYS A 58 -8.38 5.00 -8.96
N LYS A 59 -9.31 5.70 -8.31
CA LYS A 59 -10.11 6.75 -8.99
C LYS A 59 -9.22 8.00 -9.18
N PRO A 60 -9.04 8.48 -10.43
CA PRO A 60 -8.23 9.67 -10.68
C PRO A 60 -8.69 10.86 -9.84
N GLY A 61 -7.75 11.59 -9.24
CA GLY A 61 -8.02 12.77 -8.41
C GLY A 61 -8.42 12.46 -6.96
N ARG A 62 -8.78 11.22 -6.63
CA ARG A 62 -9.21 10.88 -5.25
C ARG A 62 -8.05 10.76 -4.28
N VAL A 63 -6.90 10.21 -4.71
CA VAL A 63 -5.71 10.17 -3.84
C VAL A 63 -5.24 11.58 -3.53
N GLU A 64 -5.23 12.46 -4.53
CA GLU A 64 -4.85 13.86 -4.36
C GLU A 64 -5.78 14.59 -3.40
N ALA A 65 -7.09 14.31 -3.46
CA ALA A 65 -8.05 14.88 -2.53
C ALA A 65 -7.97 14.30 -1.11
N ASP A 66 -7.69 13.00 -0.98
CA ASP A 66 -7.55 12.28 0.29
C ASP A 66 -6.25 12.65 1.02
N PHE A 67 -5.14 12.75 0.28
CA PHE A 67 -3.80 12.97 0.86
C PHE A 67 -3.42 14.44 0.87
N GLY A 68 -3.87 15.23 -0.10
CA GLY A 68 -3.46 16.62 -0.30
C GLY A 68 -3.68 17.56 0.90
N PRO A 69 -4.71 17.39 1.74
CA PRO A 69 -4.88 18.19 2.95
C PRO A 69 -3.86 17.90 4.07
N LEU A 70 -3.09 16.81 3.96
CA LEU A 70 -2.19 16.31 5.00
C LEU A 70 -0.73 16.48 4.59
N ASP A 71 0.15 16.74 5.55
CA ASP A 71 1.59 16.64 5.31
C ASP A 71 2.02 15.17 5.09
N ALA A 72 3.12 14.97 4.36
CA ALA A 72 3.56 13.62 3.99
C ALA A 72 3.84 12.72 5.20
N LYS A 73 4.35 13.26 6.31
CA LYS A 73 4.59 12.49 7.53
C LYS A 73 3.26 12.00 8.12
N THR A 74 2.23 12.83 8.13
CA THR A 74 0.88 12.47 8.60
C THR A 74 0.23 11.41 7.71
N VAL A 75 0.35 11.52 6.39
CA VAL A 75 -0.12 10.46 5.47
C VAL A 75 0.56 9.12 5.77
N VAL A 76 1.88 9.12 5.92
CA VAL A 76 2.64 7.90 6.23
C VAL A 76 2.24 7.32 7.58
N ARG A 77 2.08 8.16 8.62
CA ARG A 77 1.55 7.73 9.93
C ARG A 77 0.20 7.05 9.77
N ASN A 78 -0.73 7.68 9.04
CA ASN A 78 -2.08 7.17 8.84
C ASN A 78 -2.06 5.80 8.14
N ILE A 79 -1.22 5.64 7.12
CA ILE A 79 -1.00 4.35 6.46
C ILE A 79 -0.54 3.29 7.47
N TYR A 80 0.50 3.57 8.27
CA TYR A 80 0.97 2.58 9.23
C TYR A 80 -0.06 2.26 10.32
N ILE A 81 -0.85 3.22 10.79
CA ILE A 81 -1.97 2.97 11.72
C ILE A 81 -3.04 2.08 11.07
N LEU A 82 -3.44 2.39 9.84
CA LEU A 82 -4.53 1.71 9.15
C LEU A 82 -4.17 0.29 8.69
N PHE A 83 -2.90 0.03 8.38
CA PHE A 83 -2.43 -1.25 7.83
C PHE A 83 -1.63 -2.11 8.83
N SER A 84 -1.49 -1.67 10.09
CA SER A 84 -0.94 -2.49 11.18
C SER A 84 -2.03 -3.12 12.07
N ARG A 85 -3.30 -3.04 11.67
CA ARG A 85 -4.45 -3.67 12.33
C ARG A 85 -5.04 -4.80 11.48
N SER A 86 -6.00 -5.53 12.03
CA SER A 86 -6.59 -6.70 11.34
C SER A 86 -7.68 -6.30 10.33
N GLU A 87 -8.28 -5.14 10.50
CA GLU A 87 -9.39 -4.65 9.69
C GLU A 87 -8.89 -4.03 8.38
N ILE A 88 -9.44 -4.51 7.27
CA ILE A 88 -9.21 -3.92 5.95
C ILE A 88 -9.83 -2.51 5.91
N PRO A 89 -9.09 -1.46 5.52
CA PRO A 89 -9.66 -0.12 5.38
C PRO A 89 -10.74 -0.07 4.29
N ILE A 90 -11.97 0.19 4.72
CA ILE A 90 -13.16 0.36 3.87
C ILE A 90 -13.88 1.62 4.35
N ALA A 91 -13.85 2.68 3.54
CA ALA A 91 -14.51 3.94 3.86
C ALA A 91 -16.03 3.90 3.60
N ALA A 92 -16.80 4.66 4.38
CA ALA A 92 -18.19 4.94 4.07
C ALA A 92 -18.33 5.86 2.84
N GLU A 93 -19.55 6.02 2.32
CA GLU A 93 -19.78 6.85 1.12
C GLU A 93 -19.36 8.32 1.30
N ASN A 94 -19.45 8.84 2.53
CA ASN A 94 -19.15 10.21 2.90
C ASN A 94 -17.75 10.39 3.54
N GLN A 95 -16.88 9.41 3.43
CA GLN A 95 -15.51 9.43 3.96
C GLN A 95 -14.51 9.02 2.87
N GLU A 96 -13.26 9.44 3.02
CA GLU A 96 -12.11 8.88 2.31
C GLU A 96 -11.25 8.02 3.26
N ILE A 97 -10.13 7.46 2.76
CA ILE A 97 -9.37 6.46 3.53
C ILE A 97 -8.59 7.12 4.67
N MET A 98 -8.07 8.33 4.47
CA MET A 98 -7.35 9.05 5.52
C MET A 98 -8.27 9.46 6.68
N ASP A 99 -9.58 9.62 6.45
CA ASP A 99 -10.58 9.89 7.49
C ASP A 99 -10.76 8.74 8.48
N LEU A 100 -10.33 7.53 8.13
CA LEU A 100 -10.41 6.35 8.98
C LEU A 100 -9.31 6.29 10.05
N ALA A 101 -8.28 7.12 9.91
CA ALA A 101 -7.15 7.14 10.83
C ALA A 101 -7.48 7.95 12.09
N ASP A 102 -7.39 7.30 13.25
CA ASP A 102 -7.47 7.98 14.54
C ASP A 102 -6.05 8.32 15.02
N LEU A 103 -5.72 9.62 15.02
CA LEU A 103 -4.41 10.13 15.43
C LEU A 103 -4.09 9.92 16.92
N SER A 104 -5.09 9.56 17.74
CA SER A 104 -4.86 9.13 19.14
C SER A 104 -4.37 7.68 19.23
N THR A 105 -4.46 6.92 18.13
CA THR A 105 -3.92 5.55 18.07
C THR A 105 -2.40 5.60 18.20
N PRO A 106 -1.80 4.87 19.16
CA PRO A 106 -0.35 4.83 19.27
C PRO A 106 0.26 4.17 18.03
N LEU A 107 1.49 4.57 17.71
CA LEU A 107 2.24 3.90 16.65
C LEU A 107 2.48 2.42 16.99
N PRO A 108 2.57 1.55 15.97
CA PRO A 108 3.07 0.21 16.17
C PRO A 108 4.42 0.25 16.92
N PRO A 109 4.68 -0.67 17.86
CA PRO A 109 5.85 -0.60 18.75
C PRO A 109 7.21 -0.70 18.02
N TRP A 110 7.19 -1.13 16.76
CA TRP A 110 8.37 -1.24 15.89
C TRP A 110 8.60 -0.01 15.01
N LEU A 111 7.72 1.00 15.04
CA LEU A 111 7.79 2.21 14.23
C LEU A 111 7.97 3.44 15.12
N THR A 112 9.06 4.17 14.91
CA THR A 112 9.40 5.35 15.72
C THR A 112 9.00 6.66 15.03
N GLU A 113 9.03 7.77 15.78
CA GLU A 113 8.84 9.11 15.23
C GLU A 113 9.95 9.53 14.25
N GLU A 114 11.16 9.00 14.43
CA GLU A 114 12.31 9.24 13.55
C GLU A 114 12.13 8.50 12.22
N ASP A 115 11.63 7.26 12.25
CA ASP A 115 11.27 6.51 11.04
C ASP A 115 10.22 7.27 10.23
N LEU A 116 9.16 7.76 10.90
CA LEU A 116 8.13 8.57 10.26
C LEU A 116 8.68 9.87 9.67
N ALA A 117 9.59 10.55 10.37
CA ALA A 117 10.23 11.75 9.84
C ALA A 117 11.05 11.45 8.57
N THR A 118 11.76 10.32 8.58
CA THR A 118 12.55 9.86 7.43
C THR A 118 11.65 9.56 6.23
N TYR A 119 10.60 8.76 6.41
CA TYR A 119 9.65 8.45 5.34
C TYR A 119 8.90 9.71 4.86
N GLY A 120 8.44 10.55 5.79
CA GLY A 120 7.77 11.80 5.48
C GLY A 120 8.64 12.69 4.59
N ALA A 121 9.92 12.87 4.92
CA ALA A 121 10.84 13.67 4.12
C ALA A 121 11.07 13.11 2.70
N LEU A 122 11.10 11.78 2.55
CA LEU A 122 11.22 11.14 1.25
C LEU A 122 9.97 11.39 0.38
N TYR A 123 8.78 11.23 0.96
CA TYR A 123 7.52 11.44 0.25
C TYR A 123 7.18 12.92 0.02
N GLU A 124 7.64 13.83 0.88
CA GLU A 124 7.54 15.27 0.64
C GLU A 124 8.31 15.65 -0.65
N LYS A 125 9.44 14.99 -0.90
CA LYS A 125 10.25 15.20 -2.09
C LYS A 125 9.67 14.52 -3.33
N SER A 126 9.18 13.28 -3.22
CA SER A 126 8.73 12.50 -4.37
C SER A 126 7.26 12.70 -4.73
N GLY A 127 6.44 13.15 -3.78
CA GLY A 127 4.99 12.98 -3.80
C GLY A 127 4.58 11.50 -3.66
N PHE A 128 3.26 11.29 -3.59
CA PHE A 128 2.64 9.95 -3.54
C PHE A 128 2.12 9.47 -4.89
N GLN A 129 2.15 10.31 -5.92
CA GLN A 129 1.82 9.92 -7.28
C GLN A 129 2.90 8.96 -7.79
N SER A 130 2.51 7.72 -8.04
CA SER A 130 3.32 6.73 -8.74
C SER A 130 2.72 6.50 -10.11
N SER A 131 3.55 6.52 -11.15
CA SER A 131 3.16 6.05 -12.49
C SER A 131 3.07 4.52 -12.46
N MET A 132 1.97 3.98 -11.94
CA MET A 132 1.61 2.56 -12.10
C MET A 132 0.31 2.43 -12.89
#